data_AF-A0A9P6XR39-F1
#
_entry.id   AF-A0A9P6XR39-F1
#
_cell.length_a   1.000
_cell.length_b   1.000
_cell.length_c   1.000
_cell.angle_alpha   90.00
_cell.angle_beta   90.00
_cell.angle_gamma   90.00
#
_symmetry.space_group_name_H-M   'P 1'
#
loop_
_entity.id
_entity.type
_entity.pdbx_description
1 polymer ?
#
loop_
_entity_poly.entity_id
_entity_poly.type
_entity_poly.pdbx_seq_one_letter_code
_entity_poly.pdbx_strand_id
1 'polypeptide(L)'
;MDFVESLTESFTVTTADGTTGTVVVTIQGTNDVPTLSGQAAGAVTEDTALAVTGKLDVTDVDTSDTHTWSINNNGAGQYGALRWAWVNR
;
A
#
# COMPACT_ATOMS: atom_id res chain seq x y z
N MET A 1 -3.40 8.39 1.85
CA MET A 1 -4.55 8.52 2.77
C MET A 1 -5.30 7.23 2.59
N ASP A 2 -5.47 6.56 3.69
CA ASP A 2 -5.95 5.20 3.77
C ASP A 2 -7.48 5.22 3.95
N PHE A 3 -8.17 4.33 3.25
CA PHE A 3 -9.62 4.33 3.13
C PHE A 3 -10.20 3.02 3.63
N VAL A 4 -11.23 3.14 4.48
CA VAL A 4 -11.99 1.97 4.94
C VAL A 4 -12.84 1.39 3.81
N GLU A 5 -12.70 0.09 3.61
CA GLU A 5 -13.48 -0.68 2.64
C GLU A 5 -14.86 -1.08 3.18
N SER A 6 -15.84 -1.27 2.29
CA SER A 6 -17.16 -1.80 2.68
C SER A 6 -17.74 -2.72 1.62
N LEU A 7 -18.42 -3.77 2.07
CA LEU A 7 -19.17 -4.69 1.21
C LEU A 7 -20.64 -4.69 1.63
N THR A 8 -21.53 -4.45 0.69
CA THR A 8 -22.97 -4.54 0.90
C THR A 8 -23.55 -5.64 0.05
N GLU A 9 -24.29 -6.55 0.68
CA GLU A 9 -25.01 -7.62 0.01
C GLU A 9 -26.47 -7.65 0.43
N SER A 10 -27.35 -8.03 -0.49
CA SER A 10 -28.81 -8.01 -0.26
C SER A 10 -29.43 -9.35 -0.61
N PHE A 11 -30.25 -9.87 0.30
CA PHE A 11 -30.94 -11.15 0.18
C PHE A 11 -32.45 -10.92 0.18
N THR A 12 -33.14 -11.46 -0.83
CA THR A 12 -34.60 -11.51 -0.83
C THR A 12 -35.07 -12.70 -0.02
N VAL A 13 -35.83 -12.44 1.03
CA VAL A 13 -36.50 -13.46 1.84
C VAL A 13 -37.97 -13.53 1.48
N THR A 14 -38.53 -14.74 1.46
CA THR A 14 -39.96 -14.97 1.25
C THR A 14 -40.53 -15.57 2.51
N THR A 15 -41.58 -14.98 3.06
CA THR A 15 -42.30 -15.48 4.23
C THR A 15 -43.24 -16.62 3.83
N ALA A 16 -43.69 -17.40 4.81
CA ALA A 16 -44.60 -18.52 4.56
C ALA A 16 -45.95 -18.12 3.94
N ASP A 17 -46.35 -16.85 4.08
CA ASP A 17 -47.55 -16.27 3.46
C ASP A 17 -47.31 -15.73 2.03
N GLY A 18 -46.10 -15.86 1.49
CA GLY A 18 -45.74 -15.44 0.13
C GLY A 18 -45.27 -13.99 0.00
N THR A 19 -45.27 -13.22 1.09
CA THR A 19 -44.72 -11.86 1.10
C THR A 19 -43.19 -11.90 0.93
N THR A 20 -42.63 -10.96 0.16
CA THR A 20 -41.17 -10.81 0.03
C THR A 20 -40.65 -9.63 0.83
N GLY A 21 -39.44 -9.76 1.35
CA GLY A 21 -38.70 -8.69 2.01
C GLY A 21 -37.22 -8.75 1.64
N THR A 22 -36.51 -7.64 1.85
CA THR A 22 -35.07 -7.57 1.57
C THR A 22 -34.31 -7.45 2.88
N VAL A 23 -33.33 -8.33 3.08
CA VAL A 23 -32.33 -8.22 4.13
C VAL A 23 -31.07 -7.64 3.50
N VAL A 24 -30.59 -6.53 4.03
CA VAL A 24 -29.32 -5.92 3.61
C VAL A 24 -28.29 -6.18 4.68
N VAL A 25 -27.15 -6.74 4.29
CA VAL A 25 -26.00 -6.99 5.14
C VAL A 25 -24.88 -6.07 4.67
N THR A 26 -24.32 -5.30 5.60
CA THR A 26 -23.18 -4.43 5.34
C THR A 26 -22.03 -4.87 6.22
N ILE A 27 -20.90 -5.18 5.60
CA ILE A 27 -19.62 -5.46 6.25
C ILE A 27 -18.79 -4.19 6.13
N GLN A 28 -18.40 -3.63 7.27
CA GLN A 28 -17.48 -2.51 7.36
C GLN A 28 -16.09 -3.07 7.63
N GLY A 29 -15.16 -2.80 6.72
CA GLY A 29 -13.74 -3.10 6.91
C GLY A 29 -13.10 -2.20 7.97
N THR A 30 -11.83 -2.47 8.23
CA THR A 30 -10.93 -1.57 8.97
C THR A 30 -9.90 -1.01 8.02
N ASN A 31 -9.10 -0.08 8.52
CA ASN A 31 -7.97 0.51 7.84
C ASN A 31 -6.71 -0.13 8.46
N ASP A 32 -6.05 -1.02 7.76
CA ASP A 32 -4.87 -1.74 8.21
C ASP A 32 -3.59 -0.94 7.94
N VAL A 33 -2.52 -1.24 8.68
CA VAL A 33 -1.26 -0.48 8.54
C VAL A 33 -0.39 -1.12 7.45
N PRO A 34 0.18 -0.34 6.50
CA PRO A 34 1.03 -0.87 5.46
C PRO A 34 2.32 -1.45 6.02
N THR A 35 2.78 -2.55 5.43
CA THR A 35 4.08 -3.16 5.73
C THR A 35 5.10 -2.83 4.65
N LEU A 36 6.27 -2.32 5.06
CA LEU A 36 7.37 -1.98 4.17
C LEU A 36 8.41 -3.11 4.12
N SER A 37 8.91 -3.43 2.93
CA SER A 37 9.91 -4.47 2.70
C SER A 37 10.85 -4.11 1.53
N GLY A 38 11.81 -4.97 1.19
CA GLY A 38 12.75 -4.74 0.08
C GLY A 38 14.19 -4.53 0.54
N GLN A 39 15.05 -4.04 -0.37
CA GLN A 39 16.48 -3.86 -0.10
C GLN A 39 16.78 -2.44 0.36
N ALA A 40 17.05 -2.30 1.66
CA ALA A 40 17.45 -1.04 2.30
C ALA A 40 18.99 -0.89 2.43
N ALA A 41 19.77 -1.85 1.93
CA ALA A 41 21.22 -1.85 2.05
C ALA A 41 21.89 -1.95 0.67
N GLY A 42 22.99 -1.23 0.53
CA GLY A 42 23.79 -1.19 -0.68
C GLY A 42 25.24 -0.81 -0.33
N ALA A 43 26.20 -1.36 -1.08
CA ALA A 43 27.60 -1.05 -0.91
C ALA A 43 28.09 -0.23 -2.11
N VAL A 44 28.93 0.76 -1.84
CA VAL A 44 29.68 1.51 -2.84
C VAL A 44 31.16 1.30 -2.60
N THR A 45 31.95 1.36 -3.65
CA THR A 45 33.41 1.32 -3.57
C THR A 45 33.94 2.50 -4.34
N GLU A 46 34.84 3.26 -3.71
CA GLU A 46 35.54 4.37 -4.35
C GLU A 46 36.14 3.91 -5.69
N ASP A 47 36.08 4.79 -6.67
CA ASP A 47 36.60 4.60 -8.04
C ASP A 47 36.05 3.43 -8.86
N THR A 48 35.15 2.62 -8.30
CA THR A 48 34.71 1.37 -8.94
C THR A 48 33.19 1.26 -9.02
N ALA A 49 32.50 1.38 -7.89
CA ALA A 49 31.06 1.25 -7.80
C ALA A 49 30.51 2.45 -7.03
N LEU A 50 30.32 3.57 -7.74
CA LEU A 50 29.95 4.86 -7.15
C LEU A 50 28.43 5.05 -6.96
N ALA A 51 27.63 4.05 -7.35
CA ALA A 51 26.20 4.08 -7.22
C ALA A 51 25.68 2.70 -6.81
N VAL A 52 24.65 2.71 -5.97
CA VAL A 52 23.88 1.51 -5.63
C VAL A 52 22.40 1.79 -5.84
N THR A 53 21.69 0.81 -6.36
CA THR A 53 20.24 0.86 -6.54
C THR A 53 19.58 -0.10 -5.55
N GLY A 54 18.38 0.26 -5.11
CA GLY A 54 17.56 -0.55 -4.23
C GLY A 54 16.09 -0.34 -4.58
N LYS A 55 15.26 -1.31 -4.21
CA LYS A 55 13.81 -1.25 -4.39
C LYS A 55 13.14 -1.41 -3.04
N LEU A 56 12.13 -0.56 -2.85
CA LEU A 56 11.26 -0.56 -1.68
C LEU A 56 9.92 -1.11 -2.12
N ASP A 57 9.46 -2.11 -1.39
CA ASP A 57 8.20 -2.80 -1.61
C ASP A 57 7.24 -2.45 -0.48
N VAL A 58 5.96 -2.40 -0.81
CA VAL A 58 4.88 -2.20 0.15
C VAL A 58 3.78 -3.20 -0.09
N THR A 59 3.25 -3.72 1.01
CA THR A 59 2.08 -4.58 1.03
C THR A 59 1.07 -3.99 2.00
N ASP A 60 -0.16 -3.90 1.55
CA ASP A 60 -1.31 -3.47 2.34
C ASP A 60 -2.49 -4.39 2.01
N VAL A 61 -3.35 -4.64 3.00
CA VAL A 61 -4.60 -5.39 2.81
C VAL A 61 -5.64 -4.52 2.10
N ASP A 62 -5.63 -3.22 2.35
CA ASP A 62 -6.56 -2.27 1.77
C ASP A 62 -6.21 -1.97 0.31
N THR A 63 -7.22 -2.04 -0.55
CA THR A 63 -7.09 -1.99 -2.01
C THR A 63 -7.25 -0.59 -2.60
N SER A 64 -7.80 0.35 -1.82
CA SER A 64 -8.11 1.72 -2.25
C SER A 64 -7.02 2.73 -1.89
N ASP A 65 -5.82 2.23 -1.61
CA ASP A 65 -4.82 2.95 -0.85
C ASP A 65 -3.74 3.65 -1.69
N THR A 66 -3.33 4.83 -1.21
CA THR A 66 -2.24 5.62 -1.82
C THR A 66 -1.03 5.65 -0.92
N HIS A 67 0.05 5.04 -1.40
CA HIS A 67 1.35 5.01 -0.74
C HIS A 67 2.25 6.14 -1.25
N THR A 68 2.78 6.95 -0.31
CA THR A 68 3.73 8.01 -0.63
C THR A 68 5.04 7.76 0.12
N TRP A 69 6.14 8.10 -0.55
CA TRP A 69 7.49 7.96 0.00
C TRP A 69 8.14 9.34 0.01
N SER A 70 9.06 9.58 0.94
CA SER A 70 9.94 10.76 0.95
C SER A 70 11.35 10.36 1.36
N ILE A 71 12.38 10.97 0.74
CA ILE A 71 13.74 10.85 1.26
C ILE A 71 13.97 12.05 2.18
N ASN A 72 14.30 11.77 3.43
CA ASN A 72 14.68 12.80 4.37
C ASN A 72 15.88 13.60 3.84
N ASN A 73 15.90 14.91 4.12
CA ASN A 73 16.97 15.82 3.71
C ASN A 73 17.26 15.80 2.19
N ASN A 74 16.24 15.53 1.37
CA ASN A 74 16.37 15.39 -0.09
C ASN A 74 17.44 14.36 -0.50
N GLY A 75 17.71 13.39 0.37
CA GLY A 75 18.72 12.36 0.19
C GLY A 75 20.16 12.81 0.36
N ALA A 76 20.44 14.07 0.70
CA ALA A 76 21.81 14.53 0.93
C ALA A 76 22.39 13.88 2.20
N GLY A 77 23.54 13.21 2.04
CA GLY A 77 24.37 12.67 3.09
C GLY A 77 25.80 13.21 3.01
N GLN A 78 26.62 12.90 4.02
CA GLN A 78 28.00 13.41 4.14
C GLN A 78 28.91 13.00 2.97
N TYR A 79 28.63 11.85 2.34
CA TYR A 79 29.48 11.25 1.32
C TYR A 79 28.76 11.01 -0.02
N GLY A 80 27.56 11.58 -0.21
CA GLY A 80 26.78 11.36 -1.42
C GLY A 80 25.30 11.69 -1.24
N ALA A 81 24.50 11.38 -2.25
CA ALA A 81 23.05 11.61 -2.21
C ALA A 81 22.26 10.36 -2.60
N LEU A 82 21.21 10.05 -1.84
CA LEU A 82 20.18 9.09 -2.22
C LEU A 82 19.20 9.78 -3.17
N ARG A 83 18.91 9.13 -4.30
CA ARG A 83 17.94 9.64 -5.28
C ARG A 83 16.99 8.52 -5.66
N TRP A 84 15.71 8.83 -5.78
CA TRP A 84 14.79 7.86 -6.37
C TRP A 84 15.02 7.76 -7.88
N ALA A 85 15.00 6.55 -8.39
CA ALA A 85 14.80 6.29 -9.81
C ALA A 85 13.38 5.73 -9.96
N TRP A 86 12.51 6.44 -10.67
CA TRP A 86 11.24 5.86 -11.13
C TRP A 86 11.59 4.73 -12.10
N VAL A 87 11.44 3.48 -11.67
CA VAL A 87 11.41 2.33 -12.57
C VAL A 87 9.95 2.14 -12.95
N ASN A 88 9.59 2.50 -14.19
CA ASN A 88 8.24 2.25 -14.70
C ASN A 88 7.97 0.74 -14.68
N ARG A 89 6.85 0.35 -14.08
CA ARG A 89 6.18 -0.92 -14.38
C ARG A 89 5.28 -0.72 -15.59
#